data_AF-A0A535Y2P1-F1
#
_entry.id   AF-A0A535Y2P1-F1
#
_cell.length_a   1.000
_cell.length_b   1.000
_cell.length_c   1.000
_cell.angle_alpha   90.00
_cell.angle_beta   90.00
_cell.angle_gamma   90.00
#
_symmetry.space_group_name_H-M   'P 1'
#
loop_
_entity.id
_entity.type
_entity.pdbx_description
1 polymer ?
#
loop_
_entity_poly.entity_id
_entity_poly.type
_entity_poly.pdbx_seq_one_letter_code
_entity_poly.pdbx_strand_id
1 'polypeptide(L)'
;MLGFGRQLSFGLAGWLWADLLLGLFAIFLAANAAVTPNVPQRAGVDPKPIELRIPVSGAALLSTDQGTVQREQARIATALAAQVL
;
A
#
# COMPACT_ATOMS: atom_id res chain seq x y z
N MET A 1 -17.10 -45.98 -18.38
CA MET A 1 -17.34 -44.52 -18.32
C MET A 1 -17.06 -44.04 -16.90
N LEU A 2 -15.86 -43.53 -16.59
CA LEU A 2 -15.51 -42.98 -15.27
C LEU A 2 -14.23 -42.15 -15.42
N GLY A 3 -14.37 -40.87 -15.78
CA GLY A 3 -13.22 -39.97 -16.00
C GLY A 3 -13.53 -38.48 -15.94
N PHE A 4 -14.80 -38.08 -16.06
CA PHE A 4 -15.19 -36.68 -16.15
C PHE A 4 -15.27 -35.92 -14.82
N GLY A 5 -15.34 -36.60 -13.66
CA GLY A 5 -15.58 -35.95 -12.37
C GLY A 5 -14.40 -35.16 -11.78
N ARG A 6 -13.15 -35.64 -11.94
CA ARG A 6 -11.95 -34.98 -11.39
C ARG A 6 -11.53 -33.75 -12.19
N GLN A 7 -11.75 -33.72 -13.50
CA GLN A 7 -11.41 -32.57 -14.34
C GLN A 7 -12.39 -31.40 -14.13
N LEU A 8 -13.68 -31.70 -13.91
CA LEU A 8 -14.70 -30.70 -13.57
C LEU A 8 -14.42 -30.03 -12.20
N SER A 9 -13.94 -30.78 -11.20
CA SER A 9 -13.62 -30.21 -9.88
C SER A 9 -12.40 -29.27 -9.90
N PHE A 10 -11.36 -29.60 -10.68
CA PHE A 10 -10.19 -28.71 -10.83
C PHE A 10 -10.52 -27.45 -11.66
N GLY A 11 -11.38 -27.58 -12.68
CA GLY A 11 -11.85 -26.44 -13.46
C GLY A 11 -12.71 -25.47 -12.63
N LEU A 12 -13.64 -26.00 -11.81
CA LEU A 12 -14.45 -25.17 -10.91
C LEU A 12 -13.60 -24.48 -9.84
N ALA A 13 -12.69 -25.22 -9.21
CA ALA A 13 -11.79 -24.65 -8.20
C ALA A 13 -10.91 -23.56 -8.82
N GLY A 14 -10.35 -23.79 -10.01
CA GLY A 14 -9.55 -22.80 -10.73
C GLY A 14 -10.34 -21.54 -11.09
N TRP A 15 -11.59 -21.71 -11.53
CA TRP A 15 -12.47 -20.58 -11.86
C TRP A 15 -12.85 -19.77 -10.61
N LEU A 16 -13.17 -20.44 -9.49
CA LEU A 16 -13.45 -19.78 -8.22
C LEU A 16 -12.25 -18.99 -7.70
N TRP A 17 -11.04 -19.55 -7.83
CA TRP A 17 -9.80 -18.86 -7.46
C TRP A 17 -9.54 -17.63 -8.32
N ALA A 18 -9.81 -17.69 -9.63
CA ALA A 18 -9.67 -16.55 -10.51
C ALA A 18 -10.60 -15.40 -10.11
N ASP A 19 -11.85 -15.70 -9.73
CA ASP A 19 -12.82 -14.68 -9.29
C ASP A 19 -12.42 -14.05 -7.95
N LEU A 20 -11.98 -14.86 -6.98
CA LEU A 20 -11.47 -14.37 -5.70
C LEU A 20 -10.23 -13.48 -5.86
N LEU A 21 -9.28 -13.87 -6.71
CA LEU A 21 -8.07 -13.09 -6.97
C LEU A 21 -8.40 -11.77 -7.69
N LEU A 22 -9.33 -11.81 -8.65
CA LEU A 22 -9.79 -10.62 -9.36
C LEU A 22 -10.50 -9.64 -8.43
N GLY A 23 -11.41 -10.14 -7.58
CA GLY A 23 -12.11 -9.33 -6.58
C GLY A 23 -11.14 -8.68 -5.58
N LEU A 24 -10.18 -9.44 -5.07
CA LEU A 24 -9.15 -8.92 -4.16
C LEU A 24 -8.28 -7.86 -4.85
N PHE A 25 -7.83 -8.11 -6.08
CA PHE A 25 -7.07 -7.16 -6.87
C PHE A 25 -7.83 -5.84 -7.11
N ALA A 26 -9.11 -5.91 -7.46
CA ALA A 26 -9.94 -4.72 -7.69
C ALA A 26 -10.09 -3.85 -6.44
N ILE A 27 -10.22 -4.46 -5.25
CA ILE A 27 -10.28 -3.74 -3.96
C ILE A 27 -8.97 -2.99 -3.71
N PHE A 28 -7.82 -3.67 -3.87
CA PHE A 28 -6.52 -3.04 -3.69
C PHE A 28 -6.25 -1.94 -4.73
N LEU A 29 -6.69 -2.14 -5.97
CA LEU A 29 -6.56 -1.13 -7.03
C LEU A 29 -7.39 0.12 -6.72
N ALA A 30 -8.64 -0.06 -6.29
CA ALA A 30 -9.51 1.04 -5.88
C ALA A 30 -8.96 1.79 -4.66
N ALA A 31 -8.43 1.07 -3.66
CA ALA A 31 -7.82 1.68 -2.49
C ALA A 31 -6.57 2.51 -2.85
N ASN A 32 -5.75 2.06 -3.81
CA ASN A 32 -4.60 2.83 -4.28
C ASN A 32 -5.02 4.04 -5.15
N ALA A 33 -6.06 3.90 -5.97
CA ALA A 33 -6.58 5.00 -6.78
C ALA A 33 -7.25 6.11 -5.93
N ALA A 34 -7.77 5.77 -4.75
CA ALA A 34 -8.37 6.73 -3.82
C ALA A 34 -7.34 7.65 -3.11
N VAL A 35 -6.04 7.39 -3.25
CA VAL A 35 -4.97 8.25 -2.72
C VAL A 35 -4.64 9.37 -3.72
N THR A 36 -5.63 10.16 -4.12
CA THR A 36 -5.38 11.53 -4.58
C THR A 36 -5.57 12.44 -3.39
N PRO A 37 -4.49 13.02 -2.83
CA PRO A 37 -4.63 13.97 -1.74
C PRO A 37 -5.26 15.24 -2.30
N ASN A 38 -6.58 15.38 -2.16
CA ASN A 38 -7.22 16.69 -2.22
C ASN A 38 -6.81 17.44 -0.96
N VAL A 39 -5.62 18.02 -0.99
CA VAL A 39 -5.17 18.97 0.02
C VAL A 39 -6.13 20.17 -0.06
N PRO A 40 -6.88 20.50 0.99
CA PRO A 40 -7.70 21.70 0.97
C PRO A 40 -6.76 22.90 0.78
N GLN A 41 -6.87 23.53 -0.39
CA GLN A 41 -6.06 24.67 -0.77
C GLN A 41 -6.43 25.82 0.16
N ARG A 42 -5.58 26.09 1.15
CA ARG A 42 -5.76 27.20 2.08
C ARG A 42 -5.60 28.49 1.28
N ALA A 43 -6.72 29.14 0.98
CA ALA A 43 -6.72 30.41 0.28
C ALA A 43 -5.93 31.45 1.11
N GLY A 44 -4.80 31.93 0.58
CA GLY A 44 -4.10 33.10 1.12
C GLY A 44 -2.58 33.03 1.31
N VAL A 45 -1.91 31.91 1.06
CA VAL A 45 -0.44 31.83 1.12
C VAL A 45 0.05 31.33 -0.22
N ASP A 46 0.95 32.06 -0.88
CA ASP A 46 1.64 31.60 -2.10
C ASP A 46 2.29 30.24 -1.79
N PRO A 47 1.72 29.12 -2.27
CA PRO A 47 2.14 27.80 -1.84
C PRO A 47 3.34 27.44 -2.69
N LYS A 48 4.51 27.99 -2.35
CA LYS A 48 5.75 27.43 -2.89
C LYS A 48 5.83 26.00 -2.35
N PRO A 49 5.82 24.96 -3.20
CA PRO A 49 5.83 23.59 -2.72
C PRO A 49 7.07 23.38 -1.87
N ILE A 50 6.87 22.98 -0.61
CA ILE A 50 7.98 22.54 0.24
C ILE A 50 8.31 21.11 -0.22
N GLU A 51 9.32 20.97 -1.08
CA GLU A 51 9.84 19.66 -1.43
C GLU A 51 10.59 19.07 -0.22
N LEU A 52 9.94 18.14 0.49
CA LEU A 52 10.54 17.42 1.59
C LEU A 52 11.16 16.11 1.09
N ARG A 53 12.46 15.92 1.33
CA ARG A 53 13.17 14.68 0.98
C ARG A 53 13.77 14.06 2.24
N ILE A 54 13.08 13.06 2.78
CA ILE A 54 13.60 12.27 3.91
C ILE A 54 14.20 10.99 3.34
N PRO A 55 15.50 10.72 3.52
CA PRO A 55 16.09 9.45 3.11
C PRO A 55 15.48 8.34 3.96
N VAL A 56 14.94 7.28 3.34
CA VAL A 56 14.23 6.20 4.02
C VAL A 56 14.98 4.88 3.85
N SER A 57 15.12 4.10 4.92
CA SER A 57 15.65 2.73 4.82
C SER A 57 14.53 1.73 4.54
N GLY A 58 14.38 1.35 3.27
CA GLY A 58 13.39 0.34 2.85
C GLY A 58 13.62 -1.03 3.51
N ALA A 59 14.88 -1.42 3.70
CA ALA A 59 15.22 -2.67 4.39
C ALA A 59 14.80 -2.67 5.86
N ALA A 60 14.89 -1.52 6.55
CA ALA A 60 14.45 -1.40 7.93
C ALA A 60 12.92 -1.41 8.05
N LEU A 61 12.21 -0.78 7.10
CA LEU A 61 10.74 -0.76 7.07
C LEU A 61 10.10 -2.09 6.68
N LEU A 62 10.77 -2.87 5.82
CA LEU A 62 10.32 -4.19 5.39
C LEU A 62 10.89 -5.33 6.25
N SER A 63 11.61 -4.99 7.33
CA SER A 63 12.13 -5.97 8.27
C SER A 63 11.01 -6.73 8.97
N THR A 64 11.21 -8.02 9.22
CA THR A 64 10.31 -8.82 10.07
C THR A 64 10.48 -8.51 11.57
N ASP A 65 11.53 -7.77 11.94
CA ASP A 65 11.75 -7.30 13.31
C ASP A 65 11.00 -5.98 13.57
N GLN A 66 9.93 -6.06 14.39
CA GLN A 66 9.13 -4.89 14.76
C GLN A 66 9.94 -3.80 15.48
N GLY A 67 10.97 -4.16 16.23
CA GLY A 67 11.82 -3.18 16.91
C GLY A 67 12.65 -2.36 15.91
N THR A 68 13.03 -2.94 14.80
CA THR A 68 13.73 -2.24 13.71
C THR A 68 12.77 -1.33 12.92
N VAL A 69 11.55 -1.80 12.65
CA VAL A 69 10.52 -1.00 11.96
C VAL A 69 10.15 0.23 12.79
N GLN A 70 9.87 0.06 14.09
CA GLN A 70 9.47 1.16 14.98
C GLN A 70 10.57 2.23 15.12
N ARG A 71 11.84 1.81 15.20
CA ARG A 71 12.97 2.75 15.26
C ARG A 71 13.08 3.61 13.99
N GLU A 72 12.89 3.00 12.83
CA GLU A 72 12.94 3.75 11.56
C GLU A 72 11.73 4.69 11.41
N GLN A 73 10.53 4.26 11.81
CA GLN A 73 9.35 5.11 11.82
C GLN A 73 9.50 6.30 12.78
N ALA A 74 10.03 6.08 13.98
CA ALA A 74 10.30 7.15 14.95
C ALA A 74 11.32 8.16 14.39
N ARG A 75 12.39 7.69 13.74
CA ARG A 75 13.38 8.56 13.09
C ARG A 75 12.75 9.43 11.99
N ILE A 76 11.91 8.84 11.14
CA ILE A 76 11.20 9.57 10.08
C ILE A 76 10.27 10.63 10.69
N ALA A 77 9.53 10.28 11.74
CA ALA A 77 8.63 11.21 12.44
C ALA A 77 9.39 12.39 13.07
N THR A 78 10.55 12.14 13.71
CA THR A 78 11.41 13.20 14.25
C THR A 78 11.98 14.09 13.13
N ALA A 79 12.45 13.51 12.03
CA ALA A 79 12.97 14.26 10.89
C ALA A 79 11.90 15.15 10.25
N LEU A 80 10.67 14.64 10.12
CA LEU A 80 9.53 15.40 9.62
C LEU A 80 9.17 16.55 10.57
N ALA A 81 9.11 16.29 11.88
CA ALA A 81 8.78 17.31 12.88
C ALA A 81 9.81 18.46 12.90
N ALA A 82 11.10 18.16 12.77
CA ALA A 82 12.17 19.17 12.73
C ALA A 82 12.15 20.06 11.47
N GLN A 83 11.36 19.72 10.47
CA GLN A 83 11.35 20.37 9.16
C GLN A 83 10.04 21.11 8.86
N VAL A 84 9.01 20.85 9.67
CA VAL A 84 7.68 21.50 9.62
C VAL A 84 7.56 22.61 10.67
N LEU A 85 8.40 22.58 11.72
CA LEU A 85 8.42 23.52 12.85
C LEU A 85 9.60 24.50 12.71
#